data_AF-A0A0F9VAQ5-F1
#
_entry.id   AF-A0A0F9VAQ5-F1
#
_cell.length_a   1.000
_cell.length_b   1.000
_cell.length_c   1.000
_cell.angle_alpha   90.00
_cell.angle_beta   90.00
_cell.angle_gamma   90.00
#
_symmetry.space_group_name_H-M   'P 1'
#
loop_
_entity.id
_entity.type
_entity.pdbx_description
1 polymer ?
#
loop_
_entity_poly.entity_id
_entity_poly.type
_entity_poly.pdbx_seq_one_letter_code
_entity_poly.pdbx_strand_id
1 'polypeptide(L)' 'MRVVVDFGGSLAIVEDRRWDSDDKQLAKRLNTEIPTEDIGPEYPNPDLTIAERAIDLLGGTVIFQDDPPEHLPDRIY' A
#
# COMPACT_ATOMS: atom_id res chain seq x y z
N MET A 1 -8.00 1.71 -1.73
CA MET A 1 -7.53 2.81 -0.85
C MET A 1 -6.14 3.16 -1.33
N ARG A 2 -5.78 4.43 -1.45
CA ARG A 2 -4.49 4.82 -2.02
C ARG A 2 -3.49 5.20 -0.94
N VAL A 3 -2.31 4.59 -0.93
CA VAL A 3 -1.22 4.96 -0.01
C VAL A 3 0.00 5.38 -0.82
N VAL A 4 0.60 6.52 -0.47
CA VAL A 4 1.80 7.06 -1.10
C VAL A 4 2.97 6.98 -0.13
N VAL A 5 4.03 6.33 -0.57
CA VAL A 5 5.26 6.11 0.17
C VAL A 5 6.41 6.78 -0.55
N ASP A 6 7.23 7.52 0.19
CA ASP A 6 8.50 8.02 -0.28
C ASP A 6 9.62 7.03 0.07
N PHE A 7 10.35 6.59 -0.96
CA PHE A 7 11.53 5.73 -0.85
C PHE A 7 12.80 6.56 -1.11
N GLY A 8 13.05 7.57 -0.27
CA GLY A 8 14.26 8.39 -0.35
C GLY A 8 14.30 9.29 -1.59
N GLY A 9 13.16 9.91 -1.93
CA GLY A 9 13.00 10.79 -3.08
C GLY A 9 12.36 10.13 -4.31
N SER A 10 12.05 8.83 -4.24
CA SER A 10 11.22 8.16 -5.24
C SER A 10 9.84 7.87 -4.65
N LEU A 11 8.82 8.50 -5.23
CA LEU A 11 7.44 8.33 -4.79
C LEU A 11 6.85 7.06 -5.42
N ALA A 12 6.29 6.20 -4.57
CA ALA A 12 5.54 5.04 -5.00
C ALA A 12 4.14 5.07 -4.37
N ILE A 13 3.17 4.59 -5.12
CA ILE A 13 1.76 4.59 -4.78
C ILE A 13 1.32 3.13 -4.77
N VAL A 14 0.66 2.69 -3.69
CA VAL A 14 -0.04 1.41 -3.68
C VAL A 14 -1.54 1.66 -3.68
N GLU A 15 -2.21 1.01 -4.64
CA GLU A 15 -3.65 1.02 -4.80
C GLU A 15 -4.08 -0.34 -5.37
N ASP A 16 -5.18 -0.89 -4.84
CA ASP A 16 -5.70 -2.20 -5.26
C ASP A 16 -4.64 -3.32 -5.19
N ARG A 17 -3.78 -3.27 -4.18
CA ARG A 17 -2.64 -4.18 -3.96
C ARG A 17 -1.59 -4.17 -5.07
N ARG A 18 -1.51 -3.07 -5.83
CA ARG A 18 -0.53 -2.90 -6.90
C ARG A 18 0.29 -1.64 -6.67
N TRP A 19 1.60 -1.77 -6.86
CA TRP A 19 2.50 -0.63 -6.78
C TRP A 19 2.63 0.05 -8.14
N ASP A 20 2.49 1.37 -8.13
CA ASP A 20 2.72 2.27 -9.25
C ASP A 20 3.72 3.36 -8.83
N SER A 21 4.62 3.76 -9.72
CA SER A 21 5.65 4.76 -9.43
C SER A 21 6.18 5.33 -10.74
N ASP A 22 6.63 6.58 -10.71
CA ASP A 22 7.38 7.20 -11.81
C ASP A 22 8.64 6.37 -12.16
N ASP A 23 9.26 5.75 -11.17
CA ASP A 23 10.36 4.82 -11.39
C ASP A 23 9.81 3.41 -11.66
N LYS A 24 9.84 3.01 -12.94
CA LYS A 24 9.41 1.68 -13.38
C LYS A 24 10.22 0.54 -12.76
N GLN A 25 11.49 0.76 -12.42
CA GLN A 25 12.29 -0.25 -11.73
C GLN A 25 11.84 -0.40 -10.28
N LEU A 26 11.57 0.71 -9.60
CA LEU A 26 11.03 0.69 -8.24
C LEU A 26 9.66 0.01 -8.20
N ALA A 27 8.73 0.39 -9.08
CA ALA A 27 7.42 -0.24 -9.17
C ALA A 27 7.52 -1.75 -9.43
N LYS A 28 8.38 -2.18 -10.38
CA LYS A 28 8.59 -3.60 -10.65
C LYS A 28 9.17 -4.33 -9.44
N ARG A 29 10.12 -3.71 -8.76
CA ARG A 29 10.77 -4.26 -7.57
C ARG A 29 9.77 -4.42 -6.43
N LEU A 30 8.95 -3.40 -6.15
CA LEU A 30 7.89 -3.45 -5.15
C LEU A 30 6.85 -4.53 -5.44
N ASN A 31 6.38 -4.64 -6.69
CA ASN A 31 5.44 -5.71 -7.06
C ASN A 31 6.05 -7.13 -7.06
N THR A 32 7.39 -7.24 -7.07
CA THR A 32 8.09 -8.55 -7.04
C THR A 32 8.50 -8.95 -5.63
N GLU A 33 9.01 -8.00 -4.84
CA GLU A 33 9.59 -8.24 -3.51
C GLU A 33 8.56 -8.16 -2.39
N ILE A 34 7.44 -7.46 -2.57
CA ILE A 34 6.39 -7.35 -1.55
C ILE A 34 5.30 -8.38 -1.86
N PRO A 35 5.22 -9.51 -1.11
CA PRO A 35 4.17 -10.49 -1.33
C PRO A 35 2.82 -9.89 -0.92
N THR A 36 1.94 -9.72 -1.90
CA THR A 36 0.57 -9.22 -1.73
C THR A 36 -0.45 -10.34 -1.58
N GLU A 37 -0.05 -11.59 -1.83
CA GLU A 37 -0.90 -12.78 -1.80
C GLU A 37 -1.35 -13.18 -0.38
N ASP A 38 -0.56 -12.82 0.65
CA ASP A 38 -0.89 -13.09 2.06
C ASP A 38 -1.96 -12.13 2.63
N ILE A 39 -2.27 -11.04 1.92
CA ILE A 39 -3.14 -9.98 2.42
C ILE A 39 -4.56 -10.26 1.94
N GLY A 40 -5.27 -11.03 2.76
CA GLY A 40 -6.65 -11.43 2.57
C GLY A 40 -7.70 -10.36 2.95
N PRO A 41 -9.00 -10.66 2.75
CA PRO A 41 -10.11 -9.76 3.06
C PRO A 41 -10.30 -9.49 4.57
N GLU A 42 -9.56 -10.19 5.43
CA GLU A 42 -9.51 -9.99 6.88
C GLU A 42 -8.72 -8.74 7.30
N TYR A 43 -7.90 -8.20 6.40
CA TYR A 43 -7.19 -6.94 6.64
C TYR A 43 -8.11 -5.77 6.25
N PRO A 44 -8.52 -4.91 7.20
CA PRO A 44 -9.40 -3.79 6.89
C PRO A 44 -8.76 -2.80 5.91
N ASN A 45 -7.42 -2.73 5.89
CA ASN A 45 -6.65 -1.86 5.02
C ASN A 45 -5.51 -2.64 4.35
N PRO A 46 -5.79 -3.41 3.28
CA PRO A 46 -4.78 -4.24 2.64
C PRO A 46 -3.64 -3.40 2.04
N ASP A 47 -3.98 -2.27 1.42
CA ASP A 47 -3.00 -1.36 0.80
C ASP A 47 -2.04 -0.74 1.84
N LEU A 48 -2.54 -0.44 3.05
CA LEU A 48 -1.70 0.08 4.15
C LEU A 48 -0.72 -0.99 4.64
N THR A 49 -1.19 -2.22 4.86
CA THR A 49 -0.32 -3.32 5.29
C THR A 49 0.77 -3.61 4.25
N ILE A 50 0.45 -3.49 2.95
CA ILE A 50 1.44 -3.59 1.86
C ILE A 50 2.46 -2.46 1.96
N ALA A 51 2.01 -1.22 2.17
CA ALA A 51 2.87 -0.06 2.32
C ALA A 51 3.82 -0.20 3.52
N GLU A 52 3.31 -0.62 4.68
CA GLU A 52 4.10 -0.84 5.89
C GLU A 52 5.16 -1.92 5.66
N ARG A 53 4.80 -3.06 5.04
CA ARG A 53 5.79 -4.10 4.69
C ARG A 53 6.87 -3.58 3.75
N ALA A 54 6.52 -2.75 2.78
CA ALA A 54 7.48 -2.18 1.86
C ALA A 54 8.45 -1.21 2.56
N ILE A 55 7.96 -0.44 3.52
CA ILE A 55 8.78 0.43 4.36
C ILE A 55 9.74 -0.39 5.22
N ASP A 56 9.27 -1.49 5.83
CA ASP A 56 10.10 -2.37 6.66
C ASP A 56 11.23 -3.05 5.85
N LEU A 57 10.93 -3.44 4.61
CA LEU A 57 11.88 -4.16 3.73
C LEU A 57 12.88 -3.25 3.01
N LEU A 58 12.39 -2.15 2.42
CA LEU A 58 13.19 -1.29 1.53
C LEU A 58 13.66 0.00 2.21
N GLY A 59 13.07 0.35 3.34
CA GLY A 59 13.25 1.64 3.99
C GLY A 59 12.47 2.73 3.24
N GLY A 60 11.52 3.37 3.91
CA GLY A 60 10.72 4.43 3.32
C GLY A 60 9.88 5.17 4.36
N THR A 61 9.00 6.05 3.92
CA THR A 61 8.07 6.76 4.79
C THR A 61 6.74 6.97 4.09
N VAL A 62 5.63 6.62 4.74
CA VAL A 62 4.30 6.98 4.25
C VAL A 62 4.16 8.50 4.33
N ILE A 63 3.95 9.14 3.19
CA ILE A 63 3.73 10.59 3.12
C ILE A 63 2.25 10.95 2.92
N PHE A 64 1.45 10.01 2.41
CA PHE A 64 0.03 10.19 2.22
C PHE A 64 -0.68 8.84 2.33
N GLN A 65 -1.86 8.84 2.93
CA GLN A 65 -2.75 7.70 3.04
C GLN A 65 -4.17 8.22 2.85
N ASP A 66 -4.91 7.66 1.89
CA ASP A 66 -6.36 7.88 1.80
C ASP A 66 -7.02 7.38 3.09
N ASP A 67 -7.95 8.16 3.63
CA ASP A 67 -8.75 7.72 4.77
C ASP A 67 -9.45 6.38 4.41
N PRO A 68 -9.45 5.39 5.32
CA PRO A 68 -10.21 4.18 5.09
C PRO A 68 -11.68 4.56 4.83
N PRO A 69 -12.40 3.85 3.94
CA PRO A 69 -13.83 4.07 3.81
C PRO A 69 -14.44 3.91 5.21
N GLU A 70 -15.15 4.92 5.69
CA GLU A 70 -15.80 4.90 7.00
C GLU A 70 -16.50 3.55 7.18
N HIS A 71 -15.99 2.72 8.10
CA HIS A 71 -16.70 1.55 8.57
C HIS A 71 -17.95 2.05 9.27
N LEU A 72 -19.05 2.24 8.54
CA LEU A 72 -20.37 2.45 9.11
C LEU A 72 -20.80 1.11 9.74
N PRO A 73 -20.81 0.94 11.07
CA PRO A 73 -21.03 -0.36 11.70
C PRO A 73 -22.51 -0.81 11.70
N ASP A 74 -23.40 -0.13 10.97
CA ASP A 74 -24.85 -0.18 11.24
C ASP A 74 -25.73 -0.18 9.97
N ARG A 75 -25.45 -1.08 9.02
CA ARG A 75 -26.44 -1.43 7.97
C ARG A 75 -26.84 -2.90 8.08
N ILE A 76 -27.91 -3.15 8.83
CA ILE A 76 -28.72 -4.37 8.78
C ILE A 76 -29.58 -4.28 7.50
N TYR A 77 -29.48 -5.26 6.60
CA TYR A 77 -30.40 -5.44 5.46
C TYR A 77 -31.68 -6.17 5.92
#